data_AF-A0A849YZI0-F1
#
_entry.id   AF-A0A849YZI0-F1
#
_cell.length_a   1.000
_cell.length_b   1.000
_cell.length_c   1.000
_cell.angle_alpha   90.00
_cell.angle_beta   90.00
_cell.angle_gamma   90.00
#
_symmetry.space_group_name_H-M   'P 1'
#
loop_
_entity.id
_entity.type
_entity.pdbx_description
1 polymer ?
#
loop_
_entity_poly.entity_id
_entity_poly.type
_entity_poly.pdbx_seq_one_letter_code
_entity_poly.pdbx_strand_id
1 'polypeptide(L)'
;MDPVMVHRRRFVDGKGRERVEEVVLCPREGCLRPANSCRTCGHGGEVRYDPRFDADVVDCSSAPHASVTAVPGASRARLAEPLRAISVGQVCSRDILCADPDAPLRVLARIFDELALGSIPVADGAGRLLGMVSPTDLVAPSPDAKCAADVMTKDVITTVEVMPITRAAAIMAFEGIHHLPVLGWAGSVVGMLSSLDVLRFIGQASGALIPRATRRRRQKQEE
;
A
#
# COMPACT_ATOMS: atom_id res chain seq x y z
N MET A 1 -17.54 -0.51 15.65
CA MET A 1 -17.45 -0.53 14.17
C MET A 1 -15.98 -0.47 13.83
N ASP A 2 -15.51 -1.31 12.92
CA ASP A 2 -14.15 -1.14 12.42
C ASP A 2 -14.14 0.01 11.43
N PRO A 3 -13.21 0.96 11.58
CA PRO A 3 -13.21 2.13 10.72
C PRO A 3 -12.69 1.74 9.32
N VAL A 4 -13.23 2.39 8.29
CA VAL A 4 -12.72 2.27 6.91
C VAL A 4 -11.46 3.09 6.83
N MET A 5 -10.42 2.52 6.28
CA MET A 5 -9.13 3.18 6.32
C MET A 5 -8.92 4.07 5.10
N VAL A 6 -8.21 5.18 5.29
CA VAL A 6 -7.85 6.12 4.23
C VAL A 6 -6.53 5.68 3.59
N HIS A 7 -6.46 5.86 2.27
CA HIS A 7 -5.30 5.57 1.44
C HIS A 7 -4.85 6.86 0.79
N ARG A 8 -3.56 7.19 0.91
CA ARG A 8 -2.97 8.38 0.30
C ARG A 8 -2.10 7.94 -0.88
N ARG A 9 -2.54 8.26 -2.09
CA ARG A 9 -1.83 7.94 -3.32
C ARG A 9 -1.21 9.20 -3.87
N ARG A 10 0.09 9.17 -4.10
CA ARG A 10 0.84 10.22 -4.78
C ARG A 10 1.14 9.75 -6.19
N PHE A 11 0.88 10.58 -7.18
CA PHE A 11 1.14 10.31 -8.58
C PHE A 11 2.17 11.31 -9.09
N VAL A 12 3.16 10.84 -9.86
CA VAL A 12 4.12 11.71 -10.53
C VAL A 12 3.88 11.65 -12.02
N ASP A 13 3.59 12.80 -12.62
CA ASP A 13 3.26 12.93 -14.04
C ASP A 13 4.50 13.03 -14.95
N GLY A 14 4.27 13.03 -16.28
CA GLY A 14 5.27 13.28 -17.32
C GLY A 14 6.14 14.54 -17.14
N LYS A 15 5.69 15.53 -16.35
CA LYS A 15 6.40 16.79 -16.06
C LYS A 15 7.08 16.79 -14.69
N GLY A 16 7.01 15.68 -13.95
CA GLY A 16 7.55 15.57 -12.59
C GLY A 16 6.70 16.30 -11.54
N ARG A 17 5.43 16.61 -11.84
CA ARG A 17 4.51 17.22 -10.88
C ARG A 17 3.84 16.12 -10.07
N GLU A 18 3.77 16.34 -8.75
CA GLU A 18 3.06 15.42 -7.86
C GLU A 18 1.58 15.79 -7.75
N ARG A 19 0.70 14.79 -7.84
CA ARG A 19 -0.71 14.88 -7.46
C ARG A 19 -0.97 13.95 -6.30
N VAL A 20 -1.66 14.42 -5.27
CA VAL A 20 -2.03 13.61 -4.10
C VAL A 20 -3.53 13.35 -4.11
N GLU A 21 -3.91 12.11 -3.88
CA GLU A 21 -5.30 11.66 -3.76
C GLU A 21 -5.49 10.90 -2.45
N GLU A 22 -6.43 11.37 -1.63
CA GLU A 22 -6.90 10.64 -0.46
C GLU A 22 -8.20 9.93 -0.79
N VAL A 23 -8.17 8.60 -0.69
CA VAL A 23 -9.28 7.74 -1.09
C VAL A 23 -9.60 6.72 -0.02
N VAL A 24 -10.84 6.25 0.01
CA VAL A 24 -11.29 5.10 0.80
C VAL A 24 -11.84 4.03 -0.13
N LEU A 25 -11.66 2.75 0.20
CA LEU A 25 -12.43 1.69 -0.43
C LEU A 25 -13.82 1.67 0.21
N CYS A 26 -14.84 2.12 -0.53
CA CYS A 26 -16.21 2.19 -0.02
C CYS A 26 -16.76 0.77 0.17
N PRO A 27 -17.11 0.34 1.40
CA PRO A 27 -17.62 -1.02 1.64
C PRO A 27 -18.96 -1.28 0.96
N ARG A 28 -19.74 -0.21 0.71
CA ARG A 28 -21.08 -0.29 0.12
C ARG A 28 -21.05 -0.39 -1.40
N GLU A 29 -20.23 0.44 -2.04
CA GLU A 29 -20.14 0.50 -3.51
C GLU A 29 -19.05 -0.42 -4.06
N GLY A 30 -18.11 -0.84 -3.21
CA GLY A 30 -16.99 -1.69 -3.62
C GLY A 30 -15.95 -0.98 -4.50
N CYS A 31 -15.98 0.35 -4.55
CA CYS A 31 -15.07 1.15 -5.37
C CYS A 31 -14.33 2.19 -4.53
N LEU A 32 -13.24 2.71 -5.08
CA LEU A 32 -12.53 3.83 -4.47
C LEU A 32 -13.37 5.11 -4.55
N ARG A 33 -13.43 5.84 -3.45
CA ARG A 33 -14.08 7.15 -3.35
C ARG A 33 -13.13 8.15 -2.71
N PRO A 34 -13.17 9.43 -3.12
CA PRO A 34 -12.46 10.48 -2.40
C PRO A 34 -12.82 10.46 -0.91
N ALA A 35 -11.84 10.51 -0.01
CA ALA A 35 -12.08 10.39 1.43
C ALA A 35 -13.01 11.48 1.96
N ASN A 36 -12.94 12.68 1.38
CA ASN A 36 -13.83 13.80 1.72
C ASN A 36 -15.31 13.54 1.36
N SER A 37 -15.59 12.67 0.39
CA SER A 37 -16.96 12.35 -0.05
C SER A 37 -17.73 11.50 0.97
N CYS A 38 -17.03 10.90 1.95
CA CYS A 38 -17.65 10.13 3.03
C CYS A 38 -18.58 10.98 3.89
N ARG A 39 -18.26 12.26 4.09
CA ARG A 39 -19.06 13.20 4.91
C ARG A 39 -20.48 13.40 4.38
N THR A 40 -20.67 13.21 3.09
CA THR A 40 -21.93 13.46 2.38
C THR A 40 -22.63 12.18 1.92
N CYS A 41 -22.04 11.01 2.14
CA CYS A 41 -22.61 9.75 1.64
C CYS A 41 -23.69 9.14 2.55
N GLY A 42 -23.89 9.68 3.75
CA GLY A 42 -24.87 9.22 4.74
C GLY A 42 -24.47 8.01 5.57
N HIS A 43 -23.30 7.41 5.30
CA HIS A 43 -22.80 6.22 6.01
C HIS A 43 -21.45 6.46 6.69
N GLY A 44 -20.63 7.35 6.13
CA GLY A 44 -19.27 7.67 6.60
C GLY A 44 -19.21 9.00 7.35
N GLY A 45 -18.14 9.18 8.13
CA GLY A 45 -17.84 10.40 8.87
C GLY A 45 -16.70 11.23 8.28
N GLU A 46 -16.10 12.07 9.13
CA GLU A 46 -14.88 12.80 8.81
C GLU A 46 -13.64 11.88 8.91
N VAL A 47 -12.59 12.23 8.16
CA VAL A 47 -11.28 11.60 8.30
C VAL A 47 -10.69 11.96 9.67
N ARG A 48 -10.26 10.95 10.42
CA ARG A 48 -9.55 11.10 11.71
C ARG A 48 -8.36 10.15 11.77
N TYR A 49 -7.33 10.50 12.52
CA TYR A 49 -6.23 9.59 12.79
C TYR A 49 -6.61 8.57 13.88
N ASP A 50 -6.29 7.28 13.66
CA ASP A 50 -6.48 6.21 14.65
C ASP A 50 -5.12 5.60 15.05
N PRO A 51 -4.66 5.78 16.30
CA PRO A 51 -3.35 5.31 16.74
C PRO A 51 -3.25 3.79 16.80
N ARG A 52 -4.37 3.06 16.84
CA ARG A 52 -4.35 1.58 16.82
C ARG A 52 -3.84 1.03 15.49
N PHE A 53 -4.01 1.80 14.42
CA PHE A 53 -3.63 1.42 13.06
C PHE A 53 -2.48 2.29 12.51
N ASP A 54 -2.05 3.31 13.26
CA ASP A 54 -1.12 4.35 12.81
C ASP A 54 -1.50 4.90 11.43
N ALA A 55 -2.79 5.18 11.24
CA ALA A 55 -3.38 5.54 9.95
C ALA A 55 -4.57 6.49 10.08
N ASP A 56 -4.83 7.24 9.01
CA ASP A 56 -6.07 7.99 8.84
C ASP A 56 -7.22 7.04 8.49
N VAL A 57 -8.38 7.26 9.12
CA VAL A 57 -9.55 6.40 9.01
C VAL A 57 -10.85 7.22 8.97
N VAL A 58 -11.92 6.60 8.50
CA VAL A 58 -13.29 7.11 8.46
C VAL A 58 -14.18 6.09 9.14
N ASP A 59 -14.89 6.49 10.19
CA ASP A 59 -15.95 5.64 10.75
C ASP A 59 -17.08 5.50 9.73
N CYS A 60 -17.40 4.27 9.35
CA CYS A 60 -18.45 3.99 8.37
C CYS A 60 -19.39 2.92 8.92
N SER A 61 -20.69 3.23 8.94
CA SER A 61 -21.72 2.30 9.39
C SER A 61 -21.92 1.10 8.45
N SER A 62 -21.46 1.20 7.21
CA SER A 62 -21.45 0.11 6.23
C SER A 62 -20.15 -0.73 6.27
N ALA A 63 -19.18 -0.39 7.12
CA ALA A 63 -17.97 -1.17 7.25
C ALA A 63 -18.27 -2.57 7.82
N PRO A 64 -17.76 -3.65 7.22
CA PRO A 64 -17.89 -4.98 7.81
C PRO A 64 -17.19 -4.98 9.17
N HIS A 65 -17.87 -5.47 10.20
CA HIS A 65 -17.24 -5.77 11.47
C HIS A 65 -16.31 -6.96 11.26
N ALA A 66 -15.02 -6.77 11.47
CA ALA A 66 -14.08 -7.88 11.60
C ALA A 66 -14.46 -8.64 12.87
N SER A 67 -15.32 -9.65 12.74
CA SER A 67 -15.58 -10.60 13.81
C SER A 67 -14.33 -11.46 14.02
N VAL A 68 -13.33 -10.89 14.68
CA VAL A 68 -12.21 -11.65 15.24
C VAL A 68 -12.74 -12.31 16.51
N THR A 69 -13.32 -13.50 16.39
CA THR A 69 -13.60 -14.34 17.56
C THR A 69 -12.28 -14.80 18.16
N ALA A 70 -11.89 -14.22 19.29
CA ALA A 70 -10.84 -14.75 20.14
C ALA A 70 -11.32 -16.06 20.78
N VAL A 71 -10.60 -17.16 20.57
CA VAL A 71 -10.83 -18.44 21.25
C VAL A 71 -9.90 -18.55 22.47
N PRO A 72 -10.41 -18.76 23.70
CA PRO A 72 -9.57 -18.97 24.87
C PRO A 72 -9.03 -20.41 24.93
N GLY A 73 -7.72 -20.56 25.16
CA GLY A 73 -7.08 -21.84 25.50
C GLY A 73 -6.11 -22.36 24.44
N ALA A 74 -4.89 -21.80 24.37
CA ALA A 74 -3.85 -22.28 23.44
C ALA A 74 -2.56 -22.70 24.17
N SER A 75 -2.37 -24.01 24.24
CA SER A 75 -1.12 -24.70 24.57
C SER A 75 -0.30 -24.91 23.29
N ARG A 76 0.97 -24.46 23.32
CA ARG A 76 2.12 -24.81 22.46
C ARG A 76 2.16 -24.47 20.95
N ALA A 77 1.21 -23.73 20.36
CA ALA A 77 1.36 -23.16 19.00
C ALA A 77 1.04 -21.65 19.00
N ARG A 78 2.04 -20.75 19.17
CA ARG A 78 1.77 -19.35 19.54
C ARG A 78 2.10 -18.24 18.52
N LEU A 79 2.32 -18.55 17.24
CA LEU A 79 2.39 -17.50 16.19
C LEU A 79 1.48 -17.75 14.98
N ALA A 80 1.07 -18.98 14.69
CA ALA A 80 0.34 -19.29 13.45
C ALA A 80 -1.13 -18.86 13.45
N GLU A 81 -1.90 -19.09 14.52
CA GLU A 81 -3.32 -18.68 14.60
C GLU A 81 -3.54 -17.17 14.48
N PRO A 82 -2.84 -16.30 15.24
CA PRO A 82 -3.08 -14.85 15.16
C PRO A 82 -2.71 -14.30 13.78
N LEU A 83 -1.60 -14.75 13.19
CA LEU A 83 -1.12 -14.25 11.89
C LEU A 83 -2.03 -14.65 10.72
N ARG A 84 -2.80 -15.73 10.84
CA ARG A 84 -3.79 -16.15 9.83
C ARG A 84 -5.03 -15.24 9.78
N ALA A 85 -5.36 -14.59 10.90
CA ALA A 85 -6.46 -13.63 10.98
C ALA A 85 -6.07 -12.22 10.49
N ILE A 86 -4.78 -11.93 10.37
CA ILE A 86 -4.30 -10.62 9.94
C ILE A 86 -4.33 -10.55 8.41
N SER A 87 -5.06 -9.55 7.93
CA SER A 87 -5.20 -9.24 6.51
C SER A 87 -4.09 -8.31 6.02
N VAL A 88 -3.79 -8.36 4.73
CA VAL A 88 -2.82 -7.47 4.08
C VAL A 88 -3.17 -6.00 4.30
N GLY A 89 -4.46 -5.64 4.27
CA GLY A 89 -4.93 -4.27 4.49
C GLY A 89 -4.56 -3.70 5.87
N GLN A 90 -4.30 -4.56 6.86
CA GLN A 90 -3.88 -4.13 8.20
C GLN A 90 -2.37 -3.87 8.30
N VAL A 91 -1.57 -4.35 7.34
CA VAL A 91 -0.10 -4.29 7.40
C VAL A 91 0.51 -3.44 6.28
N CYS A 92 -0.15 -3.36 5.12
CA CYS A 92 0.38 -2.66 3.96
C CYS A 92 0.63 -1.16 4.21
N SER A 93 1.55 -0.60 3.43
CA SER A 93 1.77 0.84 3.37
C SER A 93 0.66 1.51 2.55
N ARG A 94 0.12 2.59 3.12
CA ARG A 94 -1.04 3.35 2.59
C ARG A 94 -0.65 4.69 1.96
N ASP A 95 0.54 5.19 2.26
CA ASP A 95 1.18 6.31 1.56
C ASP A 95 2.01 5.71 0.43
N ILE A 96 1.39 5.59 -0.74
CA ILE A 96 2.00 4.97 -1.92
C ILE A 96 2.32 6.03 -2.95
N LEU A 97 3.50 5.90 -3.57
CA LEU A 97 3.87 6.67 -4.75
C LEU A 97 3.65 5.79 -5.97
N CYS A 98 2.86 6.27 -6.92
CA CYS A 98 2.64 5.67 -8.23
C CYS A 98 3.27 6.57 -9.30
N ALA A 99 3.76 5.96 -10.36
CA ALA A 99 4.19 6.68 -11.56
C ALA A 99 3.06 6.64 -12.60
N ASP A 100 2.83 7.76 -13.27
CA ASP A 100 2.05 7.74 -14.52
C ASP A 100 2.88 7.00 -15.60
N PRO A 101 2.23 6.35 -16.59
CA PRO A 101 2.94 5.61 -17.64
C PRO A 101 3.90 6.49 -18.46
N ASP A 102 3.61 7.77 -18.58
CA ASP A 102 4.44 8.76 -19.30
C ASP A 102 5.51 9.41 -18.41
N ALA A 103 5.61 9.04 -17.12
CA ALA A 103 6.59 9.57 -16.18
C ALA A 103 8.03 9.34 -16.70
N PRO A 104 8.89 10.37 -16.80
CA PRO A 104 10.20 10.21 -17.40
C PRO A 104 11.16 9.39 -16.52
N LEU A 105 12.04 8.58 -17.13
CA LEU A 105 12.98 7.74 -16.38
C LEU A 105 13.88 8.54 -15.42
N ARG A 106 14.30 9.75 -15.83
CA ARG A 106 15.07 10.68 -14.98
C ARG A 106 14.36 11.06 -13.69
N VAL A 107 13.03 11.16 -13.73
CA VAL A 107 12.22 11.50 -12.56
C VAL A 107 12.14 10.28 -11.64
N LEU A 108 11.91 9.08 -12.20
CA LEU A 108 11.91 7.83 -11.42
C LEU A 108 13.25 7.56 -10.74
N ALA A 109 14.37 7.77 -11.46
CA ALA A 109 15.72 7.61 -10.89
C ALA A 109 15.92 8.51 -9.67
N ARG A 110 15.52 9.79 -9.77
CA ARG A 110 15.59 10.74 -8.66
C ARG A 110 14.72 10.32 -7.48
N ILE A 111 13.51 9.85 -7.76
CA ILE A 111 12.59 9.35 -6.72
C ILE A 111 13.20 8.15 -5.98
N PHE A 112 13.77 7.20 -6.70
CA PHE A 112 14.41 6.03 -6.08
C PHE A 112 15.58 6.43 -5.19
N ASP A 113 16.37 7.42 -5.58
CA ASP A 113 17.49 7.94 -4.79
C ASP A 113 17.02 8.69 -3.53
N GLU A 114 16.12 9.65 -3.70
CA GLU A 114 15.64 10.52 -2.61
C GLU A 114 14.79 9.74 -1.58
N LEU A 115 13.86 8.93 -2.06
CA LEU A 115 12.88 8.23 -1.23
C LEU A 115 13.29 6.82 -0.83
N ALA A 116 14.38 6.27 -1.40
CA ALA A 116 14.86 4.90 -1.19
C ALA A 116 13.74 3.85 -1.33
N LEU A 117 12.90 4.01 -2.36
CA LEU A 117 11.86 3.05 -2.69
C LEU A 117 12.46 1.83 -3.38
N GLY A 118 11.97 0.63 -3.06
CA GLY A 118 12.40 -0.60 -3.73
C GLY A 118 11.69 -0.84 -5.05
N SER A 119 10.49 -0.27 -5.23
CA SER A 119 9.70 -0.34 -6.46
C SER A 119 8.61 0.73 -6.44
N ILE A 120 8.11 1.08 -7.63
CA ILE A 120 7.02 2.02 -7.86
C ILE A 120 6.02 1.35 -8.80
N PRO A 121 4.74 1.20 -8.40
CA PRO A 121 3.69 0.81 -9.33
C PRO A 121 3.45 1.89 -10.37
N VAL A 122 3.29 1.48 -11.63
CA VAL A 122 2.85 2.34 -12.74
C VAL A 122 1.34 2.19 -12.87
N ALA A 123 0.62 3.29 -12.83
CA ALA A 123 -0.84 3.29 -12.87
C ALA A 123 -1.40 4.32 -13.85
N ASP A 124 -2.58 4.06 -14.40
CA ASP A 124 -3.27 5.03 -15.26
C ASP A 124 -3.89 6.19 -14.46
N GLY A 125 -4.50 7.17 -15.16
CA GLY A 125 -5.14 8.31 -14.52
C GLY A 125 -6.35 7.96 -13.62
N ALA A 126 -6.89 6.74 -13.70
CA ALA A 126 -7.91 6.23 -12.78
C ALA A 126 -7.30 5.45 -11.60
N GLY A 127 -5.97 5.29 -11.58
CA GLY A 127 -5.21 4.55 -10.58
C GLY A 127 -5.20 3.04 -10.78
N ARG A 128 -5.56 2.54 -11.97
CA ARG A 128 -5.47 1.10 -12.30
C ARG A 128 -4.02 0.72 -12.58
N LEU A 129 -3.59 -0.41 -12.04
CA LEU A 129 -2.23 -0.89 -12.22
C LEU A 129 -1.97 -1.26 -13.69
N LEU A 130 -0.91 -0.70 -14.26
CA LEU A 130 -0.41 -1.01 -15.61
C LEU A 130 0.89 -1.82 -15.57
N GLY A 131 1.70 -1.63 -14.53
CA GLY A 131 2.97 -2.32 -14.37
C GLY A 131 3.70 -1.91 -13.10
N MET A 132 4.95 -2.34 -12.97
CA MET A 132 5.83 -1.97 -11.88
C MET A 132 7.22 -1.62 -12.44
N VAL A 133 7.84 -0.62 -11.83
CA VAL A 133 9.24 -0.24 -12.10
C VAL A 133 10.03 -0.34 -10.81
N SER A 134 11.28 -0.77 -10.91
CA SER A 134 12.24 -0.88 -9.84
C SER A 134 13.55 -0.19 -10.24
N PRO A 135 14.47 0.07 -9.29
CA PRO A 135 15.77 0.67 -9.63
C PRO A 135 16.55 -0.12 -10.67
N THR A 136 16.42 -1.45 -10.68
CA THR A 136 17.10 -2.32 -11.66
C THR A 136 16.61 -2.11 -13.09
N ASP A 137 15.35 -1.71 -13.27
CA ASP A 137 14.79 -1.43 -14.60
C ASP A 137 15.32 -0.11 -15.19
N LEU A 138 15.92 0.74 -14.34
CA LEU A 138 16.58 1.99 -14.76
C LEU A 138 18.08 1.81 -15.04
N VAL A 139 18.64 0.64 -14.74
CA VAL A 139 20.06 0.34 -15.01
C VAL A 139 20.18 -0.14 -16.45
N ALA A 140 20.81 0.67 -17.30
CA ALA A 140 21.00 0.40 -18.73
C ALA A 140 19.68 0.10 -19.48
N PRO A 141 18.72 1.04 -19.47
CA PRO A 141 17.49 0.88 -20.24
C PRO A 141 17.81 0.87 -21.74
N SER A 142 16.86 0.37 -22.54
CA SER A 142 16.95 0.50 -24.01
C SER A 142 17.24 1.96 -24.41
N PRO A 143 18.09 2.22 -25.42
CA PRO A 143 18.42 3.59 -25.86
C PRO A 143 17.19 4.44 -26.20
N ASP A 144 16.10 3.79 -26.60
CA ASP A 144 14.85 4.45 -26.99
C ASP A 144 13.87 4.66 -25.82
N ALA A 145 14.15 4.08 -24.64
CA ALA A 145 13.28 4.18 -23.48
C ALA A 145 13.32 5.59 -22.86
N LYS A 146 12.14 6.20 -22.70
CA LYS A 146 11.97 7.57 -22.24
C LYS A 146 11.14 7.66 -20.97
N CYS A 147 10.19 6.75 -20.80
CA CYS A 147 9.20 6.81 -19.74
C CYS A 147 8.97 5.46 -19.04
N ALA A 148 8.22 5.51 -17.94
CA ALA A 148 7.88 4.35 -17.12
C ALA A 148 7.30 3.19 -17.94
N ALA A 149 6.41 3.49 -18.89
CA ALA A 149 5.77 2.49 -19.74
C ALA A 149 6.75 1.72 -20.64
N ASP A 150 7.92 2.29 -20.96
CA ASP A 150 8.93 1.66 -21.81
C ASP A 150 9.76 0.59 -21.07
N VAL A 151 9.84 0.70 -19.74
CA VAL A 151 10.70 -0.16 -18.90
C VAL A 151 9.92 -1.00 -17.88
N MET A 152 8.63 -0.71 -17.67
CA MET A 152 7.84 -1.41 -16.66
C MET A 152 7.64 -2.89 -16.95
N THR A 153 7.66 -3.70 -15.88
CA THR A 153 7.16 -5.07 -15.93
C THR A 153 5.63 -5.04 -15.88
N LYS A 154 4.97 -5.68 -16.86
CA LYS A 154 3.50 -5.70 -16.99
C LYS A 154 2.84 -6.81 -16.17
N ASP A 155 3.48 -7.98 -16.11
CA ASP A 155 2.98 -9.14 -15.36
C ASP A 155 3.37 -9.03 -13.89
N VAL A 156 2.67 -8.13 -13.19
CA VAL A 156 2.92 -7.84 -11.79
C VAL A 156 2.12 -8.79 -10.90
N ILE A 157 2.80 -9.48 -9.99
CA ILE A 157 2.15 -10.26 -8.96
C ILE A 157 1.55 -9.29 -7.94
N THR A 158 0.24 -9.40 -7.71
CA THR A 158 -0.51 -8.50 -6.84
C THR A 158 -1.22 -9.23 -5.72
N THR A 159 -1.76 -8.47 -4.77
CA THR A 159 -2.58 -8.97 -3.67
C THR A 159 -3.80 -8.08 -3.46
N VAL A 160 -4.69 -8.47 -2.55
CA VAL A 160 -5.90 -7.73 -2.20
C VAL A 160 -5.96 -7.54 -0.69
N GLU A 161 -6.69 -6.53 -0.23
CA GLU A 161 -6.69 -6.15 1.19
C GLU A 161 -7.10 -7.27 2.13
N VAL A 162 -8.08 -8.08 1.73
CA VAL A 162 -8.64 -9.17 2.54
C VAL A 162 -7.76 -10.43 2.57
N MET A 163 -6.71 -10.50 1.75
CA MET A 163 -5.82 -11.65 1.72
C MET A 163 -5.07 -11.76 3.06
N PRO A 164 -4.89 -12.96 3.64
CA PRO A 164 -4.05 -13.13 4.84
C PRO A 164 -2.59 -12.79 4.55
N ILE A 165 -1.92 -12.11 5.49
CA ILE A 165 -0.50 -11.74 5.35
C ILE A 165 0.41 -12.95 5.18
N THR A 166 0.04 -14.09 5.77
CA THR A 166 0.78 -15.35 5.67
C THR A 166 0.81 -15.88 4.24
N ARG A 167 -0.30 -15.70 3.49
CA ARG A 167 -0.38 -16.06 2.07
C ARG A 167 0.43 -15.11 1.21
N ALA A 168 0.35 -13.80 1.48
CA ALA A 168 1.17 -12.81 0.80
C ALA A 168 2.67 -13.05 1.02
N ALA A 169 3.08 -13.37 2.26
CA ALA A 169 4.46 -13.72 2.59
C ALA A 169 4.93 -15.01 1.90
N ALA A 170 4.05 -16.02 1.79
CA ALA A 170 4.35 -17.24 1.05
C ALA A 170 4.58 -16.97 -0.44
N ILE A 171 3.74 -16.13 -1.07
CA ILE A 171 3.91 -15.70 -2.47
C ILE A 171 5.24 -14.96 -2.63
N MET A 172 5.54 -13.99 -1.76
CA MET A 172 6.82 -13.27 -1.79
C MET A 172 8.02 -14.21 -1.71
N ALA A 173 7.99 -15.18 -0.80
CA ALA A 173 9.07 -16.13 -0.61
C ALA A 173 9.22 -17.10 -1.79
N PHE A 174 8.11 -17.57 -2.35
CA PHE A 174 8.11 -18.52 -3.46
C PHE A 174 8.59 -17.87 -4.77
N GLU A 175 8.09 -16.68 -5.07
CA GLU A 175 8.37 -15.94 -6.29
C GLU A 175 9.69 -15.15 -6.21
N GLY A 176 10.31 -15.09 -5.02
CA GLY A 176 11.55 -14.34 -4.79
C GLY A 176 11.36 -12.82 -4.92
N ILE A 177 10.16 -12.31 -4.65
CA ILE A 177 9.81 -10.89 -4.81
C ILE A 177 9.63 -10.19 -3.47
N HIS A 178 9.94 -8.90 -3.44
CA HIS A 178 9.93 -8.11 -2.21
C HIS A 178 8.75 -7.17 -2.05
N HIS A 179 7.98 -6.94 -3.12
CA HIS A 179 6.92 -5.93 -3.17
C HIS A 179 5.69 -6.48 -3.88
N LEU A 180 4.52 -6.28 -3.28
CA LEU A 180 3.22 -6.63 -3.83
C LEU A 180 2.33 -5.38 -3.84
N PRO A 181 1.86 -4.90 -5.00
CA PRO A 181 0.78 -3.93 -5.06
C PRO A 181 -0.48 -4.56 -4.50
N VAL A 182 -1.11 -3.84 -3.58
CA VAL A 182 -2.41 -4.19 -3.01
C VAL A 182 -3.47 -3.51 -3.87
N LEU A 183 -4.33 -4.30 -4.49
CA LEU A 183 -5.41 -3.83 -5.34
C LEU A 183 -6.73 -3.79 -4.58
N GLY A 184 -7.51 -2.75 -4.84
CA GLY A 184 -8.93 -2.69 -4.52
C GLY A 184 -9.75 -3.49 -5.53
N TRP A 185 -11.05 -3.67 -5.28
CA TRP A 185 -11.91 -4.50 -6.14
C TRP A 185 -12.05 -3.99 -7.58
N ALA A 186 -11.86 -2.68 -7.81
CA ALA A 186 -11.88 -2.07 -9.14
C ALA A 186 -10.53 -2.18 -9.90
N GLY A 187 -9.55 -2.95 -9.39
CA GLY A 187 -8.22 -3.10 -10.00
C GLY A 187 -7.28 -1.90 -9.78
N SER A 188 -7.71 -0.94 -8.98
CA SER A 188 -6.92 0.23 -8.60
C SER A 188 -5.90 -0.09 -7.51
N VAL A 189 -4.70 0.47 -7.59
CA VAL A 189 -3.70 0.35 -6.52
C VAL A 189 -4.15 1.14 -5.29
N VAL A 190 -4.29 0.46 -4.15
CA VAL A 190 -4.71 1.04 -2.87
C VAL A 190 -3.62 0.95 -1.81
N GLY A 191 -2.63 0.08 -1.98
CA GLY A 191 -1.52 -0.04 -1.05
C GLY A 191 -0.33 -0.74 -1.67
N MET A 192 0.75 -0.79 -0.90
CA MET A 192 1.94 -1.58 -1.22
C MET A 192 2.29 -2.41 0.00
N LEU A 193 2.50 -3.71 -0.19
CA LEU A 193 3.04 -4.58 0.85
C LEU A 193 4.48 -4.92 0.49
N SER A 194 5.42 -4.61 1.37
CA SER A 194 6.81 -5.04 1.24
C SER A 194 7.16 -6.19 2.19
N SER A 195 8.19 -6.96 1.89
CA SER A 195 8.74 -7.95 2.84
C SER A 195 9.12 -7.29 4.18
N LEU A 196 9.58 -6.03 4.13
CA LEU A 196 9.92 -5.27 5.32
C LEU A 196 8.68 -4.91 6.15
N ASP A 197 7.53 -4.68 5.53
CA ASP A 197 6.28 -4.46 6.26
C ASP A 197 5.84 -5.73 7.00
N VAL A 198 5.98 -6.89 6.35
CA VAL A 198 5.72 -8.20 6.99
C VAL A 198 6.68 -8.41 8.18
N LEU A 199 7.98 -8.18 8.00
CA LEU A 199 8.97 -8.33 9.08
C LEU A 199 8.73 -7.35 10.23
N ARG A 200 8.41 -6.08 9.92
CA ARG A 200 8.05 -5.07 10.92
C ARG A 200 6.84 -5.51 11.72
N PHE A 201 5.79 -5.98 11.04
CA PHE A 201 4.59 -6.45 11.70
C PHE A 201 4.87 -7.61 12.66
N ILE A 202 5.64 -8.61 12.22
CA ILE A 202 6.03 -9.76 13.06
C ILE A 202 6.84 -9.29 14.29
N GLY A 203 7.80 -8.37 14.09
CA GLY A 203 8.58 -7.79 15.17
C GLY A 203 7.72 -7.03 16.18
N GLN A 204 6.81 -6.17 15.70
CA GLN A 204 5.86 -5.43 16.56
C GLN A 204 4.92 -6.36 17.32
N ALA A 205 4.37 -7.39 16.65
CA ALA A 205 3.52 -8.40 17.27
C ALA A 205 4.27 -9.21 18.34
N SER A 206 5.60 -9.28 18.23
CA SER A 206 6.49 -9.90 19.23
C SER A 206 6.97 -8.93 20.32
N GLY A 207 6.50 -7.69 20.33
CA GLY A 207 6.80 -6.67 21.35
C GLY A 207 7.93 -5.70 20.99
N ALA A 208 8.51 -5.76 19.79
CA ALA A 208 9.58 -4.85 19.38
C ALA A 208 9.03 -3.50 18.89
N LEU A 209 9.61 -2.40 19.38
CA LEU A 209 9.31 -1.05 18.88
C LEU A 209 10.07 -0.79 17.57
N ILE A 210 9.42 -1.08 16.44
CA ILE A 210 10.00 -0.90 15.10
C ILE A 210 9.23 0.20 14.36
N PRO A 211 9.70 1.46 14.36
CA PRO A 211 9.08 2.53 13.58
C PRO A 211 9.34 2.37 12.06
N ARG A 212 8.41 2.85 11.22
CA ARG A 212 8.64 2.91 9.76
C ARG A 212 9.77 3.89 9.44
N ALA A 213 10.72 3.44 8.60
CA ALA A 213 11.92 4.21 8.25
C ALA A 213 11.62 5.53 7.52
N THR A 214 10.50 5.62 6.81
CA THR A 214 10.00 6.83 6.15
C THR A 214 9.83 8.00 7.12
N ARG A 215 9.58 7.75 8.42
CA ARG A 215 9.52 8.79 9.46
C ARG A 215 10.89 9.38 9.81
N ARG A 216 11.97 8.59 9.77
CA ARG A 216 13.35 9.04 10.06
C ARG A 216 13.91 10.01 9.01
N ARG A 217 13.46 9.92 7.75
CA ARG A 217 13.94 10.80 6.67
C ARG A 217 13.18 12.12 6.59
N ARG A 218 11.86 12.12 6.83
CA ARG A 218 11.08 13.37 6.95
C ARG A 218 11.58 14.25 8.11
N GLN A 219 11.84 13.67 9.28
CA GLN A 219 12.38 14.42 10.42
C GLN A 219 13.78 15.02 10.16
N LYS A 220 14.61 14.41 9.32
CA LYS A 220 15.92 14.93 8.93
C LYS A 220 15.90 16.03 7.86
N GLN A 221 14.77 16.26 7.20
CA GLN A 221 14.60 17.33 6.20
C GLN A 221 13.91 18.57 6.80
N GLU A 222 13.37 18.45 8.01
CA GLU A 222 12.73 19.54 8.78
C GLU A 222 13.65 20.10 9.89
N GLU A 223 14.85 19.52 10.07
CA GLU A 223 15.96 19.98 10.93
C GLU A 223 17.10 20.56 10.09
#